data_AF-A0A7G2LZW4-F1
#
_entry.id   AF-A0A7G2LZW4-F1
#
_cell.length_a   1.000
_cell.length_b   1.000
_cell.length_c   1.000
_cell.angle_alpha   90.00
_cell.angle_beta   90.00
_cell.angle_gamma   90.00
#
_symmetry.space_group_name_H-M   'P 1'
#
loop_
_entity.id
_entity.type
_entity.pdbx_description
1 polymer ?
#
loop_
_entity_poly.entity_id
_entity_poly.type
_entity_poly.pdbx_seq_one_letter_code
_entity_poly.pdbx_strand_id
1 'polypeptide(L)'
;MTEQRIIIEMGMGNDLHGMDYTKACARAIEDALRHSSLPLFGALDVTPDQMRVQVTVAVQEPDKVDIDVLLAKLPRGRAEVRAVMGGLNVPTGQDMIVVAQASVEAFLPPQTGWRLKG
;
A
#
# COMPACT_ATOMS: atom_id res chain seq x y z
N MET A 1 -13.60 10.48 -15.86
CA MET A 1 -12.52 9.85 -16.66
C MET A 1 -11.98 8.68 -15.84
N THR A 2 -11.77 7.52 -16.45
CA THR A 2 -11.19 6.36 -15.74
C THR A 2 -9.68 6.58 -15.58
N GLU A 3 -9.22 6.71 -14.34
CA GLU A 3 -7.78 6.73 -14.01
C GLU A 3 -7.12 5.41 -14.46
N GLN A 4 -5.83 5.44 -14.77
CA GLN A 4 -5.04 4.28 -15.18
C GLN A 4 -4.04 3.90 -14.10
N ARG A 5 -3.94 2.60 -13.80
CA ARG A 5 -2.95 2.09 -12.86
C ARG A 5 -1.56 2.14 -13.49
N ILE A 6 -0.62 2.77 -12.81
CA ILE A 6 0.75 2.95 -13.31
C ILE A 6 1.74 1.97 -12.68
N ILE A 7 1.52 1.57 -11.43
CA ILE A 7 2.37 0.63 -10.69
C ILE A 7 1.57 -0.10 -9.62
N ILE A 8 2.03 -1.30 -9.30
CA ILE A 8 1.61 -2.07 -8.13
C ILE A 8 2.88 -2.41 -7.35
N GLU A 9 3.00 -1.88 -6.14
CA GLU A 9 4.07 -2.20 -5.22
C GLU A 9 3.52 -3.13 -4.15
N MET A 10 4.22 -4.23 -3.89
CA MET A 10 3.76 -5.26 -2.96
C MET A 10 4.78 -5.41 -1.83
N GLY A 11 4.28 -5.65 -0.62
CA GLY A 11 5.13 -5.80 0.55
C GLY A 11 4.54 -6.74 1.60
N MET A 12 5.38 -7.13 2.54
CA MET A 12 5.02 -7.98 3.67
C MET A 12 5.44 -7.32 4.99
N GLY A 13 4.65 -7.51 6.03
CA GLY A 13 4.97 -7.02 7.36
C GLY A 13 4.43 -7.96 8.42
N ASN A 14 5.12 -8.01 9.56
CA ASN A 14 4.76 -8.94 10.63
C ASN A 14 4.63 -8.22 11.97
N ASP A 15 3.81 -8.73 12.87
CA ASP A 15 3.91 -8.48 14.30
C ASP A 15 4.12 -9.81 15.03
N LEU A 16 5.20 -9.90 15.82
CA LEU A 16 5.70 -11.19 16.30
C LEU A 16 5.06 -11.66 17.62
N HIS A 17 4.56 -10.72 18.43
CA HIS A 17 4.16 -11.02 19.82
C HIS A 17 2.88 -10.31 20.27
N GLY A 18 2.41 -9.27 19.57
CA GLY A 18 1.31 -8.42 20.05
C GLY A 18 -0.05 -8.74 19.44
N MET A 19 -0.11 -9.62 18.42
CA MET A 19 -1.27 -9.75 17.54
C MET A 19 -1.77 -8.40 17.02
N ASP A 20 -0.85 -7.46 16.80
CA ASP A 20 -1.16 -6.12 16.35
C ASP A 20 -1.25 -6.09 14.82
N TYR A 21 -2.47 -6.30 14.33
CA TYR A 21 -2.78 -6.31 12.90
C TYR A 21 -2.46 -4.98 12.22
N THR A 22 -2.72 -3.85 12.89
CA THR A 22 -2.41 -2.51 12.36
C THR A 22 -0.90 -2.34 12.16
N LYS A 23 -0.09 -2.75 13.14
CA LYS A 23 1.37 -2.68 13.05
C LYS A 23 1.93 -3.61 11.97
N ALA A 24 1.41 -4.83 11.86
CA ALA A 24 1.81 -5.73 10.77
C ALA A 24 1.48 -5.13 9.40
N CYS A 25 0.28 -4.56 9.23
CA CYS A 25 -0.14 -3.88 8.00
C CYS A 25 0.71 -2.64 7.70
N ALA A 26 1.01 -1.81 8.70
CA ALA A 26 1.86 -0.64 8.53
C ALA A 26 3.26 -1.02 8.03
N ARG A 27 3.83 -2.11 8.57
CA ARG A 27 5.10 -2.68 8.11
C ARG A 27 5.02 -3.18 6.67
N ALA A 28 3.93 -3.83 6.28
CA ALA A 28 3.74 -4.32 4.92
C ALA A 28 3.65 -3.17 3.89
N ILE A 29 2.97 -2.08 4.25
CA ILE A 29 2.90 -0.87 3.43
C ILE A 29 4.29 -0.21 3.32
N GLU A 30 5.02 -0.12 4.44
CA GLU A 30 6.36 0.45 4.46
C GLU A 30 7.35 -0.37 3.61
N ASP A 31 7.28 -1.70 3.71
CA ASP A 31 8.06 -2.62 2.87
C ASP A 31 7.76 -2.42 1.38
N ALA A 32 6.48 -2.27 1.01
CA ALA A 32 6.09 -1.99 -0.37
C ALA A 32 6.66 -0.67 -0.91
N LEU A 33 6.65 0.39 -0.11
CA LEU A 33 7.02 1.75 -0.54
C LEU A 33 8.53 2.03 -0.52
N ARG A 34 9.35 1.21 0.14
CA ARG A 34 10.79 1.50 0.36
C ARG A 34 11.73 0.92 -0.69
N HIS A 35 11.23 0.13 -1.64
CA HIS A 35 12.06 -0.52 -2.66
C HIS A 35 12.19 0.26 -3.97
N SER A 36 11.37 1.31 -4.15
CA SER A 36 11.37 2.13 -5.36
C SER A 36 11.44 3.61 -5.02
N SER A 37 11.93 4.40 -5.99
CA SER A 37 11.72 5.84 -6.02
C SER A 37 11.12 6.21 -7.36
N LEU A 38 10.00 6.93 -7.33
CA LEU A 38 9.23 7.30 -8.51
C LEU A 38 9.31 8.82 -8.73
N PRO A 39 10.30 9.32 -9.50
CA PRO A 39 10.44 10.75 -9.80
C PRO A 39 9.42 11.24 -10.85
N LEU A 40 8.19 10.72 -10.82
CA LEU A 40 7.16 10.91 -11.85
C LEU A 40 6.79 12.39 -12.01
N PHE A 41 6.61 13.12 -10.90
CA PHE A 41 6.19 14.53 -10.93
C PHE A 41 7.22 15.47 -11.56
N GLY A 42 8.51 15.10 -11.57
CA GLY A 42 9.55 15.86 -12.26
C GLY A 42 9.72 15.47 -13.73
N ALA A 43 9.28 14.27 -14.09
CA ALA A 43 9.42 13.72 -15.44
C ALA A 43 8.16 13.91 -16.30
N LEU A 44 7.00 14.04 -15.67
CA LEU A 44 5.68 14.16 -16.29
C LEU A 44 5.03 15.48 -15.85
N ASP A 45 4.16 16.02 -16.68
CA ASP A 45 3.32 17.19 -16.34
C ASP A 45 2.13 16.75 -15.47
N VAL A 46 2.43 16.17 -14.30
CA VAL A 46 1.45 15.70 -13.32
C VAL A 46 1.79 16.22 -11.93
N THR A 47 0.76 16.57 -11.16
CA THR A 47 0.87 17.06 -9.78
C THR A 47 0.52 15.95 -8.77
N PRO A 48 1.00 16.02 -7.52
CA PRO A 48 0.70 15.00 -6.50
C PRO A 48 -0.79 14.79 -6.22
N ASP A 49 -1.61 15.84 -6.34
CA ASP A 49 -3.07 15.79 -6.13
C ASP A 49 -3.82 15.04 -7.25
N GLN A 50 -3.22 14.91 -8.43
CA GLN A 50 -3.77 14.09 -9.52
C GLN A 50 -3.55 12.59 -9.30
N MET A 51 -2.63 12.22 -8.40
CA MET A 51 -2.35 10.82 -8.09
C MET A 51 -3.34 10.29 -7.04
N ARG A 52 -4.01 9.20 -7.40
CA ARG A 52 -4.76 8.39 -6.44
C ARG A 52 -3.92 7.19 -6.03
N VAL A 53 -3.85 6.94 -4.73
CA VAL A 53 -3.18 5.76 -4.16
C VAL A 53 -4.24 4.88 -3.52
N GLN A 54 -4.27 3.61 -3.90
CA GLN A 54 -5.14 2.62 -3.30
C GLN A 54 -4.28 1.58 -2.60
N VAL A 55 -4.48 1.42 -1.31
CA VAL A 55 -3.78 0.43 -0.50
C VAL A 55 -4.75 -0.67 -0.09
N THR A 56 -4.38 -1.91 -0.39
CA THR A 56 -5.06 -3.09 0.15
C THR A 56 -4.10 -3.80 1.09
N VAL A 57 -4.51 -4.01 2.33
CA VAL A 57 -3.78 -4.86 3.27
C VAL A 57 -4.58 -6.13 3.55
N ALA A 58 -3.89 -7.26 3.68
CA ALA A 58 -4.49 -8.56 3.85
C ALA A 58 -3.98 -9.23 5.14
N VAL A 59 -4.90 -9.56 6.05
CA VAL A 59 -4.66 -10.21 7.35
C VAL A 59 -5.82 -11.12 7.75
N GLN A 60 -5.62 -11.96 8.77
CA GLN A 60 -6.64 -12.93 9.21
C GLN A 60 -7.84 -12.29 9.93
N GLU A 61 -7.69 -11.09 10.51
CA GLU A 61 -8.79 -10.36 11.14
C GLU A 61 -8.83 -8.90 10.67
N PRO A 62 -9.37 -8.64 9.47
CA PRO A 62 -9.33 -7.32 8.83
C PRO A 62 -10.01 -6.22 9.65
N ASP A 63 -11.09 -6.57 10.36
CA ASP A 63 -11.87 -5.64 11.19
C ASP A 63 -11.10 -5.14 12.41
N LYS A 64 -9.96 -5.77 12.76
CA LYS A 64 -9.06 -5.32 13.83
C LYS A 64 -7.98 -4.35 13.35
N VAL A 65 -7.94 -4.03 12.06
CA VAL A 65 -6.99 -3.07 11.48
C VAL A 65 -7.54 -1.66 11.65
N ASP A 66 -6.74 -0.79 12.27
CA ASP A 66 -7.03 0.65 12.35
C ASP A 66 -6.64 1.31 11.02
N ILE A 67 -7.63 1.51 10.17
CA ILE A 67 -7.48 2.09 8.82
C ILE A 67 -7.00 3.54 8.87
N ASP A 68 -7.47 4.32 9.85
CA ASP A 68 -7.11 5.74 9.96
C ASP A 68 -5.63 5.92 10.32
N VAL A 69 -5.10 5.05 11.20
CA VAL A 69 -3.68 5.00 11.52
C VAL A 69 -2.82 4.65 10.30
N LEU A 70 -3.28 3.73 9.45
CA LEU A 70 -2.57 3.38 8.21
C LEU A 70 -2.62 4.52 7.20
N LEU A 71 -3.79 5.13 7.01
CA LEU A 71 -4.00 6.24 6.08
C LEU A 71 -3.12 7.45 6.44
N ALA A 72 -2.99 7.77 7.73
CA ALA A 72 -2.16 8.87 8.23
C ALA A 72 -0.65 8.69 7.95
N LYS A 73 -0.19 7.46 7.65
CA LYS A 73 1.21 7.16 7.31
C LYS A 73 1.52 7.27 5.83
N LEU A 74 0.51 7.38 4.97
CA LEU A 74 0.72 7.42 3.53
C LEU A 74 1.19 8.81 3.04
N PRO A 75 1.97 8.87 1.94
CA PRO A 75 2.35 10.13 1.33
C PRO A 75 1.14 10.99 0.97
N ARG A 76 1.31 12.32 0.99
CA ARG A 76 0.24 13.30 0.67
C ARG A 76 -0.33 13.02 -0.73
N GLY A 77 -1.66 13.02 -0.85
CA GLY A 77 -2.39 12.75 -2.09
C GLY A 77 -3.81 12.26 -1.82
N ARG A 78 -4.47 11.70 -2.84
CA ARG A 78 -5.78 11.04 -2.70
C ARG A 78 -5.56 9.57 -2.35
N ALA A 79 -5.33 9.27 -1.07
CA ALA A 79 -5.07 7.91 -0.60
C ALA A 79 -6.33 7.26 -0.01
N GLU A 80 -6.49 5.97 -0.28
CA GLU A 80 -7.52 5.12 0.30
C GLU A 80 -6.87 3.83 0.80
N VAL A 81 -7.31 3.34 1.96
CA VAL A 81 -6.83 2.08 2.55
C VAL A 81 -8.03 1.16 2.79
N ARG A 82 -7.89 -0.11 2.43
CA ARG A 82 -8.84 -1.17 2.78
C ARG A 82 -8.13 -2.38 3.37
N ALA A 83 -8.72 -2.99 4.38
CA ALA A 83 -8.29 -4.28 4.90
C ALA A 83 -9.19 -5.39 4.37
N VAL A 84 -8.61 -6.52 3.99
CA VAL A 84 -9.33 -7.72 3.51
C VAL A 84 -8.79 -8.97 4.18
N MET A 85 -9.57 -10.05 4.16
CA MET A 85 -9.14 -11.34 4.68
C MET A 85 -7.98 -11.90 3.84
N GLY A 86 -6.90 -12.32 4.50
CA GLY A 86 -5.72 -12.93 3.87
C GLY A 86 -4.56 -13.04 4.85
N GLY A 87 -3.31 -12.94 4.39
CA GLY A 87 -2.14 -13.06 5.28
C GLY A 87 -2.12 -14.38 6.06
N LEU A 88 -1.44 -14.40 7.21
CA LEU A 88 -1.37 -15.58 8.10
C LEU A 88 -1.36 -15.19 9.57
N ASN A 89 -1.93 -16.05 10.40
CA ASN A 89 -1.67 -16.09 11.83
C ASN A 89 -0.90 -17.37 12.12
N VAL A 90 0.32 -17.25 12.64
CA VAL A 90 1.21 -18.39 12.91
C VAL A 90 1.34 -18.55 14.43
N PRO A 91 0.74 -19.59 15.03
CA PRO A 91 0.88 -19.87 16.45
C PRO A 91 2.33 -20.22 16.80
N THR A 92 2.89 -19.58 17.83
CA THR A 92 4.24 -19.82 18.32
C THR A 92 4.22 -20.05 19.82
N GLY A 93 3.91 -21.28 20.24
CA GLY A 93 3.83 -21.64 21.66
C GLY A 93 2.76 -20.82 22.38
N GLN A 94 3.18 -19.80 23.12
CA GLN A 94 2.30 -18.91 23.88
C GLN A 94 1.87 -17.65 23.11
N ASP A 95 2.54 -17.34 22.00
CA ASP A 95 2.29 -16.15 21.19
C ASP A 95 1.66 -16.51 19.83
N MET A 96 1.26 -15.48 19.08
CA MET A 96 0.83 -15.58 17.70
C MET A 96 1.51 -14.50 16.86
N ILE A 97 2.20 -14.94 15.81
CA ILE A 97 2.76 -14.04 14.80
C ILE A 97 1.66 -13.70 13.80
N VAL A 98 1.39 -12.41 13.62
CA VAL A 98 0.55 -11.90 12.53
C VAL A 98 1.45 -11.58 11.34
N VAL A 99 1.11 -12.13 10.18
CA VAL A 99 1.75 -11.86 8.88
C VAL A 99 0.73 -11.14 8.00
N ALA A 100 1.06 -9.91 7.62
CA ALA A 100 0.28 -9.07 6.74
C ALA A 100 0.94 -8.97 5.36
N GLN A 101 0.12 -8.88 4.32
CA GLN A 101 0.55 -8.51 2.97
C GLN A 101 -0.07 -7.17 2.59
N ALA A 102 0.61 -6.38 1.76
CA ALA A 102 0.11 -5.13 1.23
C ALA A 102 0.28 -5.07 -0.28
N SER A 103 -0.68 -4.43 -0.95
CA SER A 103 -0.61 -3.96 -2.32
C SER A 103 -0.87 -2.46 -2.31
N VAL A 104 0.11 -1.68 -2.77
CA VAL A 104 0.03 -0.23 -2.95
C VAL A 104 -0.05 0.06 -4.45
N GLU A 105 -1.18 0.56 -4.90
CA GLU A 105 -1.47 0.79 -6.31
C GLU A 105 -1.58 2.30 -6.55
N ALA A 106 -0.76 2.84 -7.45
CA ALA A 106 -0.87 4.24 -7.85
C ALA A 106 -1.59 4.36 -9.20
N PHE A 107 -2.43 5.38 -9.31
CA PHE A 107 -3.22 5.69 -10.48
C PHE A 107 -3.03 7.15 -10.88
N LEU A 108 -2.98 7.41 -12.18
CA LEU A 108 -2.93 8.75 -12.77
C LEU A 108 -3.99 8.89 -13.87
N PRO A 109 -4.37 10.12 -14.25
CA PRO A 109 -5.10 10.34 -15.49
C PRO A 109 -4.37 9.72 -16.69
N PRO A 110 -5.08 9.34 -17.77
CA PRO A 110 -4.44 8.79 -18.95
C PRO A 110 -3.33 9.68 -19.50
N GLN A 111 -2.12 9.14 -19.59
CA GLN A 111 -0.98 9.83 -20.16
C GLN A 111 -1.00 9.63 -21.68
N THR A 112 -1.24 10.68 -22.45
CA THR A 112 -1.41 10.61 -23.92
C THR A 112 -0.31 11.41 -24.63
N GLY A 113 -0.18 11.25 -25.95
CA GLY A 113 0.76 12.04 -26.76
C GLY A 113 2.21 11.54 -26.77
N TRP A 114 2.48 10.37 -26.21
CA TRP A 114 3.78 9.70 -26.30
C TRP A 114 4.20 9.48 -27.76
N ARG A 115 5.44 9.83 -28.10
CA ARG A 115 6.05 9.56 -29.41
C ARG A 115 7.36 8.82 -29.18
N LEU A 116 7.58 7.75 -29.94
CA LEU A 116 8.88 7.09 -29.97
C LEU A 116 9.91 8.11 -30.45
N LYS A 117 11.01 8.24 -29.71
CA LYS A 117 12.19 8.94 -30.21
C LYS A 117 12.81 8.00 -31.26
N GLY A 118 12.76 8.41 -32.52
CA GLY A 118 13.50 7.76 -33.61
C GLY A 118 15.00 7.93 -33.46
#